data_AF-A0A3D4P5Z8-F1
#
_entry.id   AF-A0A3D4P5Z8-F1
#
_cell.length_a   1.000
_cell.length_b   1.000
_cell.length_c   1.000
_cell.angle_alpha   90.00
_cell.angle_beta   90.00
_cell.angle_gamma   90.00
#
_symmetry.space_group_name_H-M   'P 1'
#
loop_
_entity.id
_entity.type
_entity.pdbx_description
1 polymer ?
#
loop_
_entity_poly.entity_id
_entity_poly.type
_entity_poly.pdbx_seq_one_letter_code
_entity_poly.pdbx_strand_id
1 'polypeptide(L)'
;MKCNLCLITAIALSIVCGRSSANEPTLDKPWNVLFLVADDLNSWLLEDADRYAGKVVAPNLRKFAASGVNFTRAYTAAPVCSPSRTAFFSGVSPWHSGHYHNALQVQQSEPLNNALSLAGCFKQSGYTTACYGKITHGWDQREQWDEKVGHKRDPAPPGSPLTTVGRGEQDWGPTHLAEGDMNDTGNADLTM
;
A
#
# COMPACT_ATOMS: atom_id res chain seq x y z
N MET A 1 64.34 50.62 -22.50
CA MET A 1 64.30 49.39 -21.69
C MET A 1 62.84 48.99 -21.53
N LYS A 2 62.50 47.77 -21.97
CA LYS A 2 61.14 47.21 -21.98
C LYS A 2 60.73 46.84 -20.56
N CYS A 3 59.47 47.05 -20.17
CA CYS A 3 58.84 46.24 -19.13
C CYS A 3 57.35 46.12 -19.44
N ASN A 4 56.89 44.88 -19.47
CA ASN A 4 55.70 44.42 -20.17
C ASN A 4 54.44 44.53 -19.30
N LEU A 5 53.35 44.96 -19.93
CA LEU A 5 51.99 44.84 -19.42
C LEU A 5 51.58 43.35 -19.53
N CYS A 6 51.36 42.70 -18.39
CA CYS A 6 50.96 41.31 -18.32
C CYS A 6 49.44 41.22 -18.56
N LEU A 7 49.04 40.85 -19.78
CA LEU A 7 47.64 40.55 -20.11
C LEU A 7 47.32 39.14 -19.60
N ILE A 8 46.49 39.03 -18.56
CA ILE A 8 45.94 37.75 -18.10
C ILE A 8 44.70 37.47 -18.95
N THR A 9 44.84 36.61 -19.96
CA THR A 9 43.71 36.08 -20.73
C THR A 9 43.06 34.96 -19.91
N ALA A 10 41.90 35.23 -19.34
CA ALA A 10 41.07 34.20 -18.71
C ALA A 10 40.44 33.31 -19.79
N ILE A 11 40.94 32.10 -19.96
CA ILE A 11 40.30 31.07 -20.79
C ILE A 11 39.15 30.50 -19.98
N ALA A 12 37.92 30.92 -20.28
CA ALA A 12 36.71 30.30 -19.76
C ALA A 12 36.55 28.92 -20.41
N LEU A 13 36.89 27.86 -19.66
CA LEU A 13 36.66 26.49 -20.07
C LEU A 13 35.17 26.17 -19.87
N SER A 14 34.38 26.42 -20.91
CA SER A 14 32.98 26.01 -20.97
C SER A 14 32.92 24.49 -21.00
N ILE A 15 32.73 23.87 -19.84
CA ILE A 15 32.33 22.46 -19.74
C ILE A 15 30.91 22.40 -20.32
N VAL A 16 30.82 22.14 -21.63
CA VAL A 16 29.59 21.71 -22.28
C VAL A 16 29.32 20.31 -21.75
N CYS A 17 28.66 20.26 -20.59
CA CYS A 17 28.05 19.05 -20.10
C CYS A 17 26.93 18.75 -21.08
N GLY A 18 27.22 17.93 -22.09
CA GLY A 18 26.24 17.39 -23.01
C GLY A 18 25.18 16.70 -22.19
N ARG A 19 24.07 17.39 -21.92
CA ARG A 19 22.84 16.78 -21.45
C ARG A 19 22.37 15.93 -22.61
N SER A 20 22.83 14.69 -22.64
CA SER A 20 22.15 13.65 -23.40
C SER A 20 20.76 13.58 -22.79
N SER A 21 19.81 14.27 -23.41
CA SER A 21 18.40 14.08 -23.13
C SER A 21 18.12 12.66 -23.57
N ALA A 22 18.28 11.71 -22.65
CA ALA A 22 17.69 10.40 -22.81
C ALA A 22 16.21 10.69 -23.09
N ASN A 23 15.78 10.33 -24.29
CA ASN A 23 14.38 10.35 -24.66
C ASN A 23 13.75 9.26 -23.80
N GLU A 24 13.41 9.61 -22.56
CA GLU A 24 12.63 8.73 -21.70
C GLU A 24 11.38 8.35 -22.50
N PRO A 25 11.10 7.06 -22.68
CA PRO A 25 9.93 6.63 -23.43
C PRO A 25 8.71 7.28 -22.77
N THR A 26 8.15 8.27 -23.44
CA THR A 26 6.85 8.83 -23.07
C THR A 26 5.86 7.70 -23.31
N LEU A 27 5.45 7.04 -22.25
CA LEU A 27 4.37 6.07 -22.33
C LEU A 27 3.17 6.81 -22.88
N ASP A 28 2.69 6.39 -24.05
CA ASP A 28 1.51 6.98 -24.70
C ASP A 28 0.25 6.91 -23.81
N LYS A 29 0.30 6.10 -22.75
CA LYS A 29 -0.69 6.05 -21.66
C LYS A 29 -0.02 5.73 -20.32
N PRO A 30 -0.38 6.39 -19.20
CA PRO A 30 0.11 6.03 -17.88
C PRO A 30 -0.22 4.57 -17.51
N TRP A 31 0.65 3.94 -16.72
CA TRP A 31 0.42 2.60 -16.18
C TRP A 31 -0.74 2.57 -15.19
N ASN A 32 -1.51 1.49 -15.17
CA ASN A 32 -2.42 1.24 -14.04
C ASN A 32 -1.61 0.76 -12.82
N VAL A 33 -2.00 1.22 -11.62
CA VAL A 33 -1.37 0.81 -10.36
C VAL A 33 -2.39 0.06 -9.52
N LEU A 34 -2.10 -1.19 -9.15
CA LEU A 34 -2.94 -2.02 -8.30
C LEU A 34 -2.25 -2.23 -6.94
N PHE A 35 -2.91 -1.80 -5.87
CA PHE A 35 -2.50 -2.10 -4.50
C PHE A 35 -3.35 -3.25 -3.94
N LEU A 36 -2.69 -4.38 -3.69
CA LEU A 36 -3.29 -5.53 -2.99
C LEU A 36 -2.86 -5.51 -1.53
N VAL A 37 -3.82 -5.51 -0.60
CA VAL A 37 -3.56 -5.44 0.85
C VAL A 37 -4.29 -6.60 1.53
N ALA A 38 -3.54 -7.44 2.23
CA ALA A 38 -4.07 -8.49 3.10
C ALA A 38 -3.92 -8.06 4.58
N ASP A 39 -4.98 -8.24 5.38
CA ASP A 39 -4.93 -7.95 6.81
C ASP A 39 -4.36 -9.14 7.58
N ASP A 40 -3.49 -8.88 8.56
CA ASP A 40 -2.83 -9.88 9.42
C ASP A 40 -2.09 -11.03 8.71
N LEU A 41 -1.76 -10.88 7.41
CA LEU A 41 -0.98 -11.86 6.66
C LEU A 41 0.50 -11.84 7.08
N ASN A 42 1.01 -13.00 7.47
CA ASN A 42 2.42 -13.12 7.85
C ASN A 42 3.34 -13.34 6.64
N SER A 43 4.53 -12.74 6.68
CA SER A 43 5.54 -12.86 5.62
C SER A 43 6.10 -14.27 5.45
N TRP A 44 6.08 -15.11 6.50
CA TRP A 44 6.60 -16.49 6.40
C TRP A 44 5.90 -17.31 5.32
N LEU A 45 4.68 -16.94 4.90
CA LEU A 45 3.97 -17.63 3.82
C LEU A 45 4.80 -17.74 2.53
N LEU A 46 5.61 -16.72 2.23
CA LEU A 46 6.45 -16.70 1.04
C LEU A 46 7.85 -17.30 1.25
N GLU A 47 8.27 -17.44 2.51
CA GLU A 47 9.61 -17.91 2.88
C GLU A 47 9.61 -19.41 3.26
N ASP A 48 8.63 -19.83 4.06
CA ASP A 48 8.51 -21.16 4.65
C ASP A 48 7.02 -21.54 4.78
N ALA A 49 6.42 -22.00 3.68
CA ALA A 49 5.01 -22.41 3.66
C ALA A 49 4.70 -23.67 4.50
N ASP A 50 5.73 -24.43 4.88
CA ASP A 50 5.62 -25.68 5.64
C ASP A 50 5.89 -25.46 7.15
N ARG A 51 6.06 -24.20 7.57
CA ARG A 51 6.35 -23.80 8.95
C ARG A 51 5.36 -24.33 9.99
N TYR A 52 4.11 -24.58 9.59
CA TYR A 52 3.06 -25.10 10.44
C TYR A 52 2.58 -26.45 9.94
N ALA A 53 2.11 -27.31 10.84
CA ALA A 53 1.60 -28.64 10.51
C ALA A 53 0.36 -28.62 9.59
N GLY A 54 -0.22 -27.44 9.32
CA GLY A 54 -1.33 -27.25 8.39
C GLY A 54 -0.84 -26.99 6.96
N LYS A 55 -1.61 -27.45 5.97
CA LYS A 55 -1.31 -27.21 4.56
C LYS A 55 -1.75 -25.80 4.15
N VAL A 56 -0.80 -24.88 3.95
CA VAL A 56 -1.09 -23.56 3.40
C VAL A 56 -0.94 -23.59 1.87
N VAL A 57 -1.99 -23.23 1.15
CA VAL A 57 -2.03 -23.31 -0.32
C VAL A 57 -2.16 -21.91 -0.90
N ALA A 58 -1.07 -21.38 -1.48
CA ALA A 58 -1.04 -20.03 -2.07
C ALA A 58 -0.34 -19.98 -3.45
N PRO A 59 -0.74 -20.80 -4.44
CA PRO A 59 -0.04 -20.92 -5.72
C PRO A 59 -0.02 -19.59 -6.51
N ASN A 60 -1.10 -18.82 -6.47
CA ASN A 60 -1.20 -17.53 -7.16
C ASN A 60 -0.26 -16.49 -6.57
N LEU A 61 -0.22 -16.38 -5.23
CA LEU A 61 0.67 -15.45 -4.55
C LEU A 61 2.15 -15.82 -4.77
N ARG A 62 2.48 -17.12 -4.76
CA ARG A 62 3.84 -17.60 -5.06
C ARG A 62 4.25 -17.30 -6.50
N LYS A 63 3.34 -17.50 -7.46
CA LYS A 63 3.58 -17.13 -8.87
C LYS A 63 3.79 -15.62 -9.02
N PHE A 64 2.97 -14.82 -8.33
CA PHE A 64 3.11 -13.37 -8.34
C PHE A 64 4.47 -12.93 -7.77
N ALA A 65 4.85 -13.44 -6.59
CA ALA A 65 6.13 -13.17 -5.96
C ALA A 65 7.34 -13.54 -6.85
N ALA A 66 7.26 -14.65 -7.60
CA ALA A 66 8.31 -15.08 -8.53
C ALA A 66 8.40 -14.22 -9.81
N SER A 67 7.35 -13.48 -10.16
CA SER A 67 7.29 -12.65 -11.36
C SER A 67 7.77 -11.22 -11.17
N GLY A 68 8.06 -10.82 -9.93
CA GLY A 68 8.38 -9.43 -9.59
C GLY A 68 9.54 -9.30 -8.60
N VAL A 69 9.55 -8.19 -7.87
CA VAL A 69 10.53 -7.92 -6.81
C VAL A 69 9.90 -8.22 -5.46
N ASN A 70 10.57 -9.08 -4.67
CA ASN A 70 10.16 -9.37 -3.30
C ASN A 70 11.03 -8.62 -2.29
N PHE A 71 10.42 -7.81 -1.44
CA PHE A 71 11.10 -7.09 -0.37
C PHE A 71 11.11 -7.94 0.91
N THR A 72 12.20 -8.67 1.14
CA THR A 72 12.34 -9.59 2.30
C THR A 72 12.57 -8.88 3.64
N ARG A 73 12.62 -7.55 3.64
CA ARG A 73 12.77 -6.71 4.84
C ARG A 73 11.82 -5.52 4.82
N ALA A 74 10.55 -5.78 4.53
CA ALA A 74 9.48 -4.80 4.60
C ALA A 74 8.81 -4.85 5.99
N TYR A 75 8.92 -3.77 6.77
CA TYR A 75 8.36 -3.68 8.12
C TYR A 75 7.17 -2.74 8.14
N THR A 76 6.10 -3.12 8.84
CA THR A 76 5.01 -2.18 9.12
C THR A 76 5.46 -1.10 10.10
N ALA A 77 4.95 0.12 9.93
CA ALA A 77 5.22 1.23 10.83
C ALA A 77 4.57 1.05 12.22
N ALA A 78 3.48 0.28 12.31
CA ALA A 78 2.82 -0.04 13.58
C ALA A 78 2.14 -1.42 13.50
N PRO A 79 2.20 -2.25 14.56
CA PRO A 79 1.63 -3.60 14.57
C PRO A 79 0.12 -3.61 14.86
N VAL A 80 -0.63 -2.62 14.37
CA VAL A 80 -2.07 -2.45 14.60
C VAL A 80 -2.72 -1.85 13.34
N CYS A 81 -3.90 -2.33 12.95
CA CYS A 81 -4.52 -2.06 11.65
C CYS A 81 -4.58 -0.56 11.26
N SER A 82 -5.23 0.28 12.07
CA SER A 82 -5.44 1.71 11.75
C SER A 82 -4.12 2.50 11.66
N PRO A 83 -3.20 2.47 12.65
CA PRO A 83 -1.94 3.19 12.55
C PRO A 83 -0.98 2.63 11.48
N SER A 84 -1.03 1.32 11.19
CA SER A 84 -0.32 0.72 10.05
C SER A 84 -0.79 1.33 8.73
N ARG A 85 -2.11 1.39 8.54
CA ARG A 85 -2.75 1.86 7.30
C ARG A 85 -2.61 3.37 7.13
N THR A 86 -2.82 4.16 8.17
CA THR A 86 -2.62 5.62 8.06
C THR A 86 -1.18 5.94 7.72
N ALA A 87 -0.19 5.29 8.35
CA ALA A 87 1.22 5.51 8.02
C ALA A 87 1.55 5.10 6.57
N PHE A 88 1.06 3.95 6.11
CA PHE A 88 1.26 3.48 4.73
C PHE A 88 0.67 4.44 3.70
N PHE A 89 -0.57 4.89 3.89
CA PHE A 89 -1.26 5.72 2.91
C PHE A 89 -0.91 7.21 2.99
N SER A 90 -0.46 7.72 4.13
CA SER A 90 -0.10 9.15 4.28
C SER A 90 1.40 9.43 4.19
N GLY A 91 2.25 8.41 4.39
CA GLY A 91 3.68 8.60 4.63
C GLY A 91 4.01 9.20 6.02
N VAL A 92 3.02 9.47 6.86
CA VAL A 92 3.20 10.03 8.21
C VAL A 92 3.41 8.91 9.22
N SER A 93 4.60 8.84 9.81
CA SER A 93 4.93 7.85 10.83
C SER A 93 4.06 7.98 12.11
N PRO A 94 3.76 6.88 12.81
CA PRO A 94 2.95 6.90 14.04
C PRO A 94 3.47 7.85 15.12
N TRP A 95 4.80 8.00 15.25
CA TRP A 95 5.40 8.91 16.23
C TRP A 95 5.11 10.39 15.94
N HIS A 96 4.87 10.73 14.67
CA HIS A 96 4.55 12.08 14.24
C HIS A 96 3.04 12.32 14.28
N SER A 97 2.23 11.37 13.80
CA SER A 97 0.77 11.50 13.82
C SER A 97 0.17 11.42 15.23
N GLY A 98 0.83 10.72 16.16
CA GLY A 98 0.25 10.43 17.47
C GLY A 98 -0.88 9.39 17.43
N HIS A 99 -1.13 8.78 16.27
CA HIS A 99 -2.15 7.74 16.11
C HIS A 99 -1.51 6.36 16.36
N TYR A 100 -1.78 5.76 17.52
CA TYR A 100 -1.10 4.53 17.96
C TYR A 100 -2.01 3.29 18.11
N HIS A 101 -3.33 3.45 18.15
CA HIS A 101 -4.26 2.32 18.31
C HIS A 101 -5.61 2.56 17.63
N ASN A 102 -6.33 1.47 17.32
CA ASN A 102 -7.61 1.50 16.59
C ASN A 102 -8.73 2.28 17.29
N ALA A 103 -8.68 2.42 18.62
CA ALA A 103 -9.69 3.16 19.37
C ALA A 103 -9.52 4.70 19.34
N LEU A 104 -8.41 5.23 18.82
CA LEU A 104 -8.27 6.67 18.59
C LEU A 104 -9.01 7.07 17.32
N GLN A 105 -9.57 8.28 17.33
CA GLN A 105 -10.16 8.87 16.14
C GLN A 105 -9.04 9.51 15.32
N VAL A 106 -8.90 9.12 14.05
CA VAL A 106 -7.83 9.63 13.18
C VAL A 106 -7.87 11.15 13.06
N GLN A 107 -9.06 11.75 13.15
CA GLN A 107 -9.31 13.18 13.07
C GLN A 107 -8.67 13.98 14.24
N GLN A 108 -8.26 13.31 15.32
CA GLN A 108 -7.55 13.95 16.43
C GLN A 108 -6.07 14.22 16.10
N SER A 109 -5.54 13.63 15.04
CA SER A 109 -4.17 13.80 14.59
C SER A 109 -4.07 14.92 13.55
N GLU A 110 -3.57 16.09 13.96
CA GLU A 110 -3.31 17.22 13.07
C GLU A 110 -2.46 16.86 11.84
N PRO A 111 -1.34 16.10 11.97
CA PRO A 111 -0.54 15.72 10.80
C PRO A 111 -1.28 14.87 9.77
N LEU A 112 -2.21 14.02 10.22
CA LEU A 112 -3.02 13.17 9.33
C LEU A 112 -4.17 13.95 8.68
N ASN A 113 -4.69 14.99 9.34
CA ASN A 113 -5.70 15.87 8.74
C ASN A 113 -5.13 16.71 7.59
N ASN A 114 -3.83 17.02 7.63
CA ASN A 114 -3.13 17.77 6.58
C ASN A 114 -2.47 16.88 5.53
N ALA A 115 -2.43 15.56 5.73
CA ALA A 115 -1.78 14.65 4.82
C ALA A 115 -2.65 14.36 3.60
N LEU A 116 -2.08 14.55 2.40
CA LEU A 116 -2.64 14.01 1.17
C LEU A 116 -2.34 12.50 1.14
N SER A 117 -3.38 11.67 1.08
CA SER A 117 -3.17 10.23 0.94
C SER A 117 -2.59 9.87 -0.42
N LEU A 118 -1.95 8.70 -0.49
CA LEU A 118 -1.45 8.13 -1.73
C LEU A 118 -2.54 8.07 -2.82
N ALA A 119 -3.78 7.73 -2.43
CA ALA A 119 -4.94 7.78 -3.31
C ALA A 119 -5.21 9.20 -3.83
N GLY A 120 -5.17 10.20 -2.93
CA GLY A 120 -5.29 11.60 -3.30
C GLY A 120 -4.18 12.08 -4.23
N CYS A 121 -2.94 11.61 -4.05
CA CYS A 121 -1.84 11.89 -4.97
C CYS A 121 -2.13 11.35 -6.39
N PHE A 122 -2.62 10.11 -6.50
CA PHE A 122 -3.02 9.54 -7.80
C PHE A 122 -4.18 10.32 -8.42
N LYS A 123 -5.22 10.64 -7.64
CA LYS A 123 -6.37 11.41 -8.09
C LYS A 123 -5.98 12.80 -8.61
N GLN A 124 -5.17 13.55 -7.86
CA GLN A 124 -4.64 14.85 -8.30
C GLN A 124 -3.78 14.74 -9.56
N SER A 125 -3.18 13.57 -9.81
CA SER A 125 -2.40 13.28 -11.01
C SER A 125 -3.25 12.80 -12.20
N GLY A 126 -4.57 12.84 -12.09
CA GLY A 126 -5.51 12.50 -13.18
C GLY A 126 -5.85 11.02 -13.30
N TYR A 127 -5.53 10.20 -12.30
CA TYR A 127 -5.94 8.81 -12.25
C TYR A 127 -7.38 8.69 -11.76
N THR A 128 -8.14 7.76 -12.35
CA THR A 128 -9.33 7.21 -11.71
C THR A 128 -8.89 6.34 -10.53
N THR A 129 -9.51 6.56 -9.38
CA THR A 129 -9.16 5.92 -8.11
C THR A 129 -10.29 5.05 -7.61
N ALA A 130 -10.00 3.78 -7.31
CA ALA A 130 -10.99 2.83 -6.81
C ALA A 130 -10.49 2.12 -5.55
N CYS A 131 -11.39 1.88 -4.60
CA CYS A 131 -11.10 1.22 -3.33
C CYS A 131 -12.16 0.16 -3.02
N TYR A 132 -11.73 -1.10 -2.91
CA TYR A 132 -12.59 -2.23 -2.54
C TYR A 132 -12.12 -2.86 -1.24
N GLY A 133 -13.05 -3.10 -0.32
CA GLY A 133 -12.77 -3.77 0.95
C GLY A 133 -12.17 -2.86 2.04
N LYS A 134 -11.24 -3.41 2.84
CA LYS A 134 -10.71 -2.80 4.06
C LYS A 134 -9.36 -2.13 3.75
N ILE A 135 -9.37 -0.82 3.47
CA ILE A 135 -8.16 -0.08 3.06
C ILE A 135 -7.67 0.94 4.10
N THR A 136 -8.48 1.95 4.49
CA THR A 136 -8.00 3.10 5.31
C THR A 136 -8.33 3.07 6.81
N HIS A 137 -9.07 2.06 7.30
CA HIS A 137 -9.46 1.82 8.71
C HIS A 137 -9.54 3.08 9.62
N GLY A 138 -10.71 3.71 9.67
CA GLY A 138 -10.98 4.86 10.56
C GLY A 138 -10.55 6.20 9.99
N TRP A 139 -9.69 6.22 8.97
CA TRP A 139 -9.34 7.43 8.23
C TRP A 139 -10.33 7.63 7.07
N ASP A 140 -11.18 8.65 7.18
CA ASP A 140 -12.13 9.00 6.12
C ASP A 140 -11.36 9.61 4.94
N GLN A 141 -11.40 8.89 3.82
CA GLN A 141 -10.72 9.25 2.57
C GLN A 141 -11.70 9.16 1.39
N ARG A 142 -13.01 9.23 1.65
CA ARG A 142 -14.05 9.03 0.62
C ARG A 142 -13.86 9.91 -0.61
N GLU A 143 -13.45 11.17 -0.42
CA GLU A 143 -13.25 12.11 -1.51
C GLU A 143 -12.08 11.73 -2.44
N GLN A 144 -11.14 10.92 -1.94
CA GLN A 144 -9.96 10.47 -2.70
C GLN A 144 -10.22 9.23 -3.55
N TRP A 145 -11.45 8.73 -3.58
CA TRP A 145 -11.87 7.59 -4.37
C TRP A 145 -13.02 8.01 -5.28
N ASP A 146 -12.90 7.72 -6.58
CA ASP A 146 -14.00 7.85 -7.54
C ASP A 146 -15.00 6.71 -7.38
N GLU A 147 -14.49 5.52 -7.03
CA GLU A 147 -15.30 4.36 -6.68
C GLU A 147 -14.87 3.79 -5.33
N LYS A 148 -15.85 3.45 -4.49
CA LYS A 148 -15.57 2.89 -3.18
C LYS A 148 -16.60 1.85 -2.78
N VAL A 149 -16.13 0.63 -2.58
CA VAL A 149 -16.89 -0.46 -1.96
C VAL A 149 -16.29 -0.76 -0.60
N GLY A 150 -17.10 -0.64 0.44
CA GLY A 150 -16.67 -0.87 1.81
C GLY A 150 -16.40 -2.34 2.08
N HIS A 151 -15.63 -2.60 3.14
CA HIS A 151 -15.51 -3.93 3.70
C HIS A 151 -16.83 -4.38 4.34
N LYS A 152 -17.34 -5.52 3.87
CA LYS A 152 -18.38 -6.30 4.55
C LYS A 152 -17.74 -7.58 5.05
N ARG A 153 -18.04 -7.94 6.30
CA ARG A 153 -17.56 -9.19 6.89
C ARG A 153 -18.32 -10.37 6.30
N ASP A 154 -17.59 -11.44 6.01
CA ASP A 154 -18.20 -12.72 5.75
C ASP A 154 -18.90 -13.26 7.01
N PRO A 155 -20.00 -14.02 6.84
CA PRO A 155 -20.60 -14.81 7.90
C PRO A 155 -19.57 -15.63 8.67
N ALA A 156 -19.74 -15.70 9.99
CA ALA A 156 -18.91 -16.56 10.83
C ALA A 156 -19.04 -18.03 10.41
N PRO A 157 -17.97 -18.84 10.58
CA PRO A 157 -18.04 -20.26 10.31
C PRO A 157 -19.11 -20.94 11.19
N PRO A 158 -19.77 -22.01 10.70
CA PRO A 158 -20.77 -22.72 11.49
C PRO A 158 -20.20 -23.21 12.83
N GLY A 159 -20.92 -22.97 13.92
CA GLY A 159 -20.48 -23.37 15.26
C GLY A 159 -19.51 -22.39 15.93
N SER A 160 -19.26 -21.21 15.36
CA SER A 160 -18.52 -20.14 16.05
C SER A 160 -19.14 -19.79 17.42
N PRO A 161 -18.34 -19.49 18.47
CA PRO A 161 -16.89 -19.37 18.42
C PRO A 161 -16.16 -20.72 18.43
N LEU A 162 -15.23 -20.91 17.50
CA LEU A 162 -14.39 -22.11 17.41
C LEU A 162 -13.15 -22.04 18.30
N THR A 163 -12.75 -20.82 18.67
CA THR A 163 -11.59 -20.55 19.52
C THR A 163 -11.99 -19.85 20.82
N THR A 164 -11.19 -20.06 21.87
CA THR A 164 -11.40 -19.41 23.18
C THR A 164 -10.83 -18.00 23.24
N VAL A 165 -9.92 -17.66 22.33
CA VAL A 165 -9.14 -16.40 22.32
C VAL A 165 -9.44 -15.50 21.12
N GLY A 166 -10.13 -16.01 20.09
CA GLY A 166 -10.56 -15.25 18.93
C GLY A 166 -12.06 -14.95 18.95
N ARG A 167 -12.43 -13.79 18.42
CA ARG A 167 -13.82 -13.40 18.14
C ARG A 167 -13.86 -12.72 16.78
N GLY A 168 -14.98 -12.83 16.07
CA GLY A 168 -15.18 -12.16 14.78
C GLY A 168 -14.15 -12.59 13.74
N GLU A 169 -13.41 -11.62 13.18
CA GLU A 169 -12.38 -11.84 12.14
C GLU A 169 -11.23 -12.76 12.59
N GLN A 170 -11.11 -13.08 13.88
CA GLN A 170 -10.06 -13.94 14.42
C GLN A 170 -10.53 -15.37 14.73
N ASP A 171 -11.81 -15.65 14.52
CA ASP A 171 -12.39 -16.97 14.76
C ASP A 171 -12.46 -17.77 13.46
N TRP A 172 -11.34 -18.39 13.11
CA TRP A 172 -11.13 -19.05 11.83
C TRP A 172 -11.62 -20.50 11.84
N GLY A 173 -12.31 -20.90 10.77
CA GLY A 173 -12.72 -22.28 10.55
C GLY A 173 -13.28 -22.48 9.14
N PRO A 174 -13.64 -23.72 8.77
CA PRO A 174 -14.27 -23.99 7.49
C PRO A 174 -15.53 -23.14 7.31
N THR A 175 -15.61 -22.42 6.19
CA THR A 175 -16.83 -21.69 5.81
C THR A 175 -17.85 -22.63 5.17
N HIS A 176 -19.13 -22.31 5.35
CA HIS A 176 -20.25 -22.99 4.69
C HIS A 176 -20.62 -22.36 3.35
N LEU A 177 -20.00 -21.21 3.03
CA LEU A 177 -20.26 -20.46 1.82
C LEU A 177 -19.49 -21.05 0.64
N ALA A 178 -20.06 -20.97 -0.55
CA ALA A 178 -19.31 -21.21 -1.77
C ALA A 178 -18.36 -20.02 -2.03
N GLU A 179 -17.28 -20.26 -2.79
CA GLU A 179 -16.30 -19.22 -3.14
C GLU A 179 -16.94 -17.95 -3.73
N GLY A 180 -17.92 -18.12 -4.63
CA GLY A 180 -18.63 -17.00 -5.26
C GLY A 180 -19.52 -16.20 -4.32
N ASP A 181 -19.84 -16.73 -3.14
CA ASP A 181 -20.65 -16.04 -2.13
C ASP A 181 -19.78 -15.28 -1.11
N MET A 182 -18.45 -15.46 -1.16
CA MET A 182 -17.51 -14.75 -0.30
C MET A 182 -17.39 -13.28 -0.75
N ASN A 183 -17.36 -12.35 0.22
CA ASN A 183 -17.34 -10.92 -0.09
C ASN A 183 -16.06 -10.49 -0.81
N ASP A 184 -14.92 -11.16 -0.59
CA ASP A 184 -13.67 -10.89 -1.30
C ASP A 184 -13.75 -11.27 -2.78
N THR A 185 -14.30 -12.44 -3.12
CA THR A 185 -14.61 -12.84 -4.51
C THR A 185 -15.57 -11.84 -5.15
N GLY A 186 -16.68 -11.53 -4.46
CA GLY A 186 -17.65 -10.57 -4.94
C GLY A 186 -17.00 -9.22 -5.24
N ASN A 187 -16.13 -8.72 -4.36
CA ASN A 187 -15.41 -7.47 -4.57
C ASN A 187 -14.38 -7.53 -5.72
N ALA A 188 -13.75 -8.69 -5.94
CA ALA A 188 -12.77 -8.87 -7.02
C ALA A 188 -13.42 -8.92 -8.41
N ASP A 189 -14.64 -9.44 -8.49
CA ASP A 189 -15.42 -9.56 -9.73
C ASP A 189 -16.30 -8.33 -10.02
N LEU A 190 -16.31 -7.34 -9.12
CA LEU A 190 -16.99 -6.06 -9.39
C LEU A 190 -16.34 -5.38 -10.60
N THR A 191 -17.06 -5.39 -11.72
CA THR A 191 -16.72 -4.61 -12.90
C THR A 191 -17.52 -3.31 -12.89
N MET A 192 -16.86 -2.20 -13.23
CA MET A 192 -17.50 -0.91 -13.56
C MET A 192 -18.52 -1.05 -14.69
#